data_AF-A0A6G9GW75-F1
#
_entry.id   AF-A0A6G9GW75-F1
#
_cell.length_a   1.000
_cell.length_b   1.000
_cell.length_c   1.000
_cell.angle_alpha   90.00
_cell.angle_beta   90.00
_cell.angle_gamma   90.00
#
_symmetry.space_group_name_H-M   'P 1'
#
loop_
_entity.id
_entity.type
_entity.pdbx_description
1 polymer ?
#
loop_
_entity_poly.entity_id
_entity_poly.type
_entity_poly.pdbx_seq_one_letter_code
_entity_poly.pdbx_strand_id
1 'polypeptide(L)'
;MQTTSTGGSQWNDSGSSNSNFKVTDVSLTPDPPVRGKSVTVTADGALTSDISGGQVAVTVKYGIIPVLKSTSTLSAAPAGAYSSAVAFELPDDSPAGPYAAQFSFSDQDGVEIAGFFVTFKA
;
A
#
# COMPACT_ATOMS: atom_id res chain seq x y z
N MET A 1 5.35 -15.68 4.26
CA MET A 1 5.97 -14.46 3.72
C MET A 1 5.97 -14.60 2.22
N GLN A 2 4.96 -14.02 1.56
CA GLN A 2 4.91 -13.94 0.09
C GLN A 2 5.75 -12.73 -0.31
N THR A 3 6.80 -12.96 -1.09
CA THR A 3 7.54 -11.91 -1.80
C THR A 3 7.21 -12.04 -3.27
N THR A 4 6.43 -11.12 -3.79
CA THR A 4 6.03 -11.10 -5.20
C THR A 4 6.65 -9.85 -5.83
N SER A 5 7.41 -10.09 -6.90
CA SER A 5 8.04 -9.03 -7.68
C SER A 5 7.15 -8.71 -8.87
N THR A 6 6.47 -7.57 -8.81
CA THR A 6 5.74 -7.01 -9.95
C THR A 6 6.59 -5.87 -10.49
N GLY A 7 7.34 -6.17 -11.55
CA GLY A 7 8.30 -5.24 -12.19
C GLY A 7 9.51 -4.87 -11.34
N GLY A 8 9.86 -3.58 -11.26
CA GLY A 8 11.02 -3.04 -10.53
C GLY A 8 10.83 -2.94 -9.01
N SER A 9 9.61 -3.16 -8.55
CA SER A 9 9.19 -3.15 -7.14
C SER A 9 9.03 -4.55 -6.55
N GLN A 10 9.30 -4.67 -5.25
CA GLN A 10 9.01 -5.89 -4.48
C GLN A 10 8.08 -5.56 -3.33
N TRP A 11 7.09 -6.42 -3.08
CA TRP A 11 6.22 -6.26 -1.93
C TRP A 11 6.19 -7.51 -1.04
N ASN A 12 5.85 -7.31 0.23
CA ASN A 12 5.72 -8.35 1.23
C ASN A 12 4.52 -8.09 2.14
N ASP A 13 3.64 -9.09 2.26
CA ASP A 13 2.55 -9.11 3.24
C ASP A 13 3.10 -9.07 4.67
N SER A 14 2.63 -8.10 5.45
CA SER A 14 2.95 -7.93 6.87
C SER A 14 1.71 -7.95 7.77
N GLY A 15 0.54 -8.21 7.21
CA GLY A 15 -0.71 -8.31 7.93
C GLY A 15 -0.79 -9.59 8.75
N SER A 16 -1.80 -9.66 9.61
CA SER A 16 -2.13 -10.88 10.34
C SER A 16 -2.69 -11.96 9.41
N SER A 17 -2.45 -13.23 9.72
CA SER A 17 -3.12 -14.34 9.02
C SER A 17 -4.65 -14.29 9.13
N ASN A 18 -5.18 -13.54 10.11
CA ASN A 18 -6.61 -13.36 10.34
C ASN A 18 -7.15 -12.03 9.77
N SER A 19 -6.31 -11.28 9.05
CA SER A 19 -6.70 -10.03 8.39
C SER A 19 -7.84 -10.24 7.39
N ASN A 20 -8.84 -9.36 7.41
CA ASN A 20 -10.05 -9.46 6.58
C ASN A 20 -9.74 -9.27 5.09
N PHE A 21 -8.78 -8.42 4.74
CA PHE A 21 -8.35 -8.22 3.36
C PHE A 21 -7.13 -9.09 3.06
N LYS A 22 -7.30 -10.06 2.17
CA LYS A 22 -6.26 -10.95 1.66
C LYS A 22 -5.67 -10.36 0.39
N VAL A 23 -4.55 -9.64 0.53
CA VAL A 23 -3.82 -9.07 -0.59
C VAL A 23 -3.11 -10.20 -1.35
N THR A 24 -3.28 -10.21 -2.67
CA THR A 24 -2.72 -11.23 -3.58
C THR A 24 -1.76 -10.65 -4.59
N ASP A 25 -1.92 -9.38 -4.95
CA ASP A 25 -0.97 -8.64 -5.78
C ASP A 25 -0.88 -7.18 -5.34
N VAL A 26 0.29 -6.59 -5.57
CA VAL A 26 0.54 -5.16 -5.39
C VAL A 26 1.37 -4.67 -6.56
N SER A 27 0.88 -3.62 -7.22
CA SER A 27 1.53 -2.99 -8.37
C SER A 27 1.71 -1.49 -8.17
N LEU A 28 2.70 -0.93 -8.86
CA LEU A 28 3.06 0.49 -8.81
C LEU A 28 2.95 1.09 -10.20
N THR A 29 2.44 2.31 -10.30
CA THR A 29 2.36 3.06 -11.56
C THR A 29 2.72 4.53 -11.34
N PRO A 30 3.76 5.06 -12.01
CA PRO A 30 4.69 4.36 -12.89
C PRO A 30 5.63 3.41 -12.13
N ASP A 31 6.14 2.39 -12.82
CA ASP A 31 7.19 1.48 -12.35
C ASP A 31 8.40 1.49 -13.30
N PRO A 32 9.60 1.95 -12.87
CA PRO A 32 9.91 2.42 -11.52
C PRO A 32 9.24 3.77 -11.20
N PRO A 33 8.89 4.02 -9.91
CA PRO A 33 8.37 5.30 -9.45
C PRO A 33 9.30 6.47 -9.81
N VAL A 34 8.70 7.64 -10.09
CA VAL A 34 9.44 8.83 -10.53
C VAL A 34 9.21 9.96 -9.54
N ARG A 35 10.29 10.54 -9.01
CA ARG A 35 10.23 11.72 -8.14
C ARG A 35 9.57 12.91 -8.85
N GLY A 36 8.84 13.74 -8.11
CA GLY A 36 8.06 14.86 -8.65
C GLY A 36 6.84 14.43 -9.45
N LYS A 37 6.47 13.14 -9.43
CA LYS A 37 5.25 12.61 -10.07
C LYS A 37 4.43 11.82 -9.06
N SER A 38 3.14 11.75 -9.34
CA SER A 38 2.23 10.88 -8.60
C SER A 38 2.54 9.41 -8.89
N VAL A 39 2.65 8.64 -7.83
CA VAL A 39 2.85 7.19 -7.82
C VAL A 39 1.58 6.58 -7.26
N THR A 40 0.92 5.74 -8.06
CA THR A 40 -0.25 4.99 -7.64
C THR A 40 0.17 3.58 -7.25
N VAL A 41 -0.25 3.15 -6.06
CA VAL A 41 -0.11 1.78 -5.58
C VAL A 41 -1.47 1.12 -5.61
N THR A 42 -1.58 0.03 -6.35
CA THR A 42 -2.80 -0.78 -6.42
C THR A 42 -2.55 -2.07 -5.65
N ALA A 43 -3.45 -2.39 -4.72
CA ALA A 43 -3.46 -3.65 -3.99
C ALA A 43 -4.73 -4.44 -4.37
N ASP A 44 -4.53 -5.62 -4.95
CA ASP A 44 -5.57 -6.50 -5.43
C ASP A 44 -5.67 -7.75 -4.53
N GLY A 45 -6.89 -8.18 -4.25
CA GLY A 45 -7.11 -9.33 -3.38
C GLY A 45 -8.58 -9.64 -3.15
N ALA A 46 -8.88 -10.13 -1.94
CA ALA A 46 -10.25 -10.42 -1.55
C ALA A 46 -10.53 -10.07 -0.08
N LEU A 47 -11.70 -9.49 0.18
CA LEU A 47 -12.26 -9.31 1.51
C LEU A 47 -12.97 -10.60 1.95
N THR A 48 -12.70 -11.04 3.19
CA THR A 48 -13.38 -12.20 3.80
C THR A 48 -14.74 -11.85 4.41
N SER A 49 -14.98 -10.57 4.70
CA SER A 49 -16.23 -10.00 5.21
C SER A 49 -16.41 -8.57 4.72
N ASP A 50 -17.67 -8.14 4.66
CA ASP A 50 -18.04 -6.78 4.29
C ASP A 50 -17.35 -5.74 5.18
N ILE A 51 -16.99 -4.60 4.59
CA ILE A 51 -16.57 -3.39 5.31
C ILE A 51 -17.55 -2.27 4.96
N SER A 52 -17.94 -1.46 5.94
CA SER A 52 -18.80 -0.29 5.68
C SER A 52 -17.98 0.98 5.37
N GLY A 53 -16.67 0.89 5.45
CA GLY A 53 -15.72 1.95 5.22
C GLY A 53 -14.42 1.66 5.96
N GLY A 54 -13.48 2.59 5.90
CA GLY A 54 -12.20 2.40 6.59
C GLY A 54 -11.18 3.46 6.22
N GLN A 55 -9.91 3.17 6.50
CA GLN A 55 -8.80 4.03 6.17
C GLN A 55 -7.59 3.22 5.70
N VAL A 56 -6.78 3.83 4.87
CA VAL A 56 -5.44 3.35 4.52
C VAL A 56 -4.43 4.40 4.91
N ALA A 57 -3.50 4.01 5.78
CA ALA A 57 -2.35 4.81 6.18
C ALA A 57 -1.12 4.37 5.39
N VAL A 58 -0.44 5.35 4.79
CA VAL A 58 0.77 5.16 3.99
C VAL A 58 1.92 5.90 4.64
N THR A 59 3.04 5.23 4.84
CA THR A 59 4.30 5.86 5.27
C THR A 59 5.41 5.46 4.33
N VAL A 60 6.03 6.42 3.65
CA VAL A 60 7.19 6.22 2.78
C VAL A 60 8.44 6.69 3.49
N LYS A 61 9.48 5.84 3.48
CA LYS A 61 10.77 6.09 4.11
C LYS A 61 11.92 5.99 3.10
N TYR A 62 12.88 6.90 3.23
CA TYR A 62 14.21 6.79 2.62
C TYR A 62 15.22 6.39 3.71
N GLY A 63 15.71 5.15 3.66
CA GLY A 63 16.43 4.57 4.79
C GLY A 63 15.56 4.55 6.05
N ILE A 64 15.99 5.27 7.10
CA ILE A 64 15.26 5.38 8.38
C ILE A 64 14.33 6.59 8.45
N ILE A 65 14.44 7.54 7.52
CA ILE A 65 13.77 8.83 7.58
C ILE A 65 12.43 8.75 6.86
N PRO A 66 11.29 9.02 7.52
CA PRO A 66 10.01 9.15 6.84
C PRO A 66 10.00 10.42 5.99
N VAL A 67 9.78 10.26 4.68
CA VAL A 67 9.69 11.37 3.72
C VAL A 67 8.24 11.74 3.41
N LEU A 68 7.31 10.80 3.60
CA LEU A 68 5.89 11.01 3.35
C LEU A 68 5.05 10.21 4.33
N LYS A 69 3.97 10.84 4.81
CA LYS A 69 2.88 10.19 5.53
C LYS A 69 1.57 10.69 4.94
N SER A 70 0.70 9.78 4.56
CA SER A 70 -0.61 10.10 4.01
C SER A 70 -1.64 9.14 4.56
N THR A 71 -2.87 9.59 4.69
CA THR A 71 -4.02 8.76 5.04
C THR A 71 -5.11 9.02 4.03
N SER A 72 -5.80 7.97 3.60
CA SER A 72 -6.96 8.06 2.70
C SER A 72 -8.09 7.20 3.23
N THR A 73 -9.33 7.54 2.89
CA THR A 73 -10.50 6.79 3.31
C THR A 73 -10.78 5.63 2.35
N LEU A 74 -11.29 4.53 2.88
CA LEU A 74 -11.83 3.41 2.13
C LEU A 74 -13.36 3.52 2.12
N SER A 75 -13.95 3.20 0.97
CA SER A 75 -15.41 3.11 0.83
C SER A 75 -15.93 1.74 1.24
N ALA A 76 -17.23 1.65 1.50
CA ALA A 76 -17.89 0.38 1.78
C ALA A 76 -17.69 -0.60 0.62
N ALA A 77 -17.43 -1.87 0.95
CA ALA A 77 -17.26 -2.94 -0.01
C ALA A 77 -17.77 -4.27 0.56
N PRO A 78 -18.47 -5.09 -0.24
CA PRO A 78 -18.87 -6.41 0.19
C PRO A 78 -17.68 -7.38 0.22
N ALA A 79 -17.86 -8.51 0.90
CA ALA A 79 -16.95 -9.65 0.82
C ALA A 79 -16.78 -10.13 -0.63
N GLY A 80 -15.58 -10.60 -0.97
CA GLY A 80 -15.22 -11.04 -2.31
C GLY A 80 -14.04 -10.26 -2.89
N ALA A 81 -13.89 -10.30 -4.22
CA ALA A 81 -12.79 -9.62 -4.91
C ALA A 81 -12.78 -8.11 -4.60
N TYR A 82 -11.63 -7.60 -4.20
CA TYR A 82 -11.46 -6.22 -3.77
C TYR A 82 -10.14 -5.66 -4.30
N SER A 83 -10.20 -4.43 -4.80
CA SER A 83 -9.06 -3.68 -5.31
C SER A 83 -9.07 -2.29 -4.70
N SER A 84 -7.95 -1.87 -4.15
CA SER A 84 -7.76 -0.52 -3.60
C SER A 84 -6.56 0.14 -4.27
N ALA A 85 -6.73 1.39 -4.70
CA ALA A 85 -5.67 2.20 -5.26
C ALA A 85 -5.40 3.44 -4.39
N VAL A 86 -4.14 3.69 -4.07
CA VAL A 86 -3.71 4.85 -3.30
C VAL A 86 -2.63 5.59 -4.08
N ALA A 87 -2.87 6.87 -4.36
CA ALA A 87 -1.89 7.73 -4.99
C ALA A 87 -1.13 8.54 -3.94
N PHE A 88 0.17 8.69 -4.16
CA PHE A 88 1.02 9.57 -3.35
C PHE A 88 2.05 10.24 -4.24
N GLU A 89 2.51 11.43 -3.86
CA GLU A 89 3.54 12.15 -4.59
C GLU A 89 4.85 12.09 -3.81
N LEU A 90 5.92 11.62 -4.45
CA LEU A 90 7.27 11.77 -3.95
C LEU A 90 7.75 13.18 -4.32
N PRO A 91 8.07 14.05 -3.34
CA PRO A 91 8.63 15.37 -3.63
C PRO A 91 9.85 15.28 -4.55
N ASP A 92 10.03 16.24 -5.45
CA ASP A 92 11.10 16.25 -6.45
C ASP A 92 12.50 16.40 -5.83
N ASP A 93 12.57 17.03 -4.66
CA ASP A 93 13.76 17.16 -3.79
C ASP A 93 14.06 15.90 -2.95
N SER A 94 13.24 14.85 -3.04
CA SER A 94 13.49 13.59 -2.34
C SER A 94 14.79 12.94 -2.84
N PRO A 95 15.60 12.28 -1.98
CA PRO A 95 16.86 11.67 -2.40
C PRO A 95 16.71 10.60 -3.49
N ALA A 96 17.69 10.44 -4.37
CA ALA A 96 17.70 9.29 -5.27
C ALA A 96 18.10 8.01 -4.51
N GLY A 97 17.38 6.91 -4.70
CA GLY A 97 17.77 5.63 -4.13
C GLY A 97 16.62 4.72 -3.69
N PRO A 98 16.88 3.81 -2.73
CA PRO A 98 15.88 2.84 -2.29
C PRO A 98 14.89 3.47 -1.30
N TYR A 99 13.62 3.15 -1.50
CA TYR A 99 12.51 3.54 -0.65
C TYR A 99 11.78 2.31 -0.12
N ALA A 100 11.22 2.47 1.08
CA ALA A 100 10.31 1.51 1.68
C ALA A 100 8.99 2.23 2.01
N ALA A 101 7.89 1.76 1.43
CA ALA A 101 6.54 2.21 1.75
C ALA A 101 5.83 1.14 2.58
N GLN A 102 5.21 1.56 3.67
CA GLN A 102 4.34 0.74 4.50
C GLN A 102 2.90 1.17 4.29
N PHE A 103 2.03 0.19 4.06
CA PHE A 103 0.59 0.36 3.95
C PHE A 103 -0.09 -0.38 5.09
N SER A 104 -1.02 0.28 5.76
CA SER A 104 -1.87 -0.31 6.81
C SER A 104 -3.31 0.08 6.54
N PHE A 105 -4.16 -0.92 6.37
CA PHE A 105 -5.58 -0.79 6.07
C PHE A 105 -6.36 -1.10 7.34
N SER A 106 -7.32 -0.26 7.68
CA SER A 106 -8.25 -0.46 8.79
C SER A 106 -9.70 -0.34 8.32
N ASP A 107 -10.62 -1.07 8.95
CA ASP A 107 -12.06 -0.96 8.69
C ASP A 107 -12.72 0.22 9.44
N GLN A 108 -14.06 0.25 9.45
CA GLN A 108 -14.87 1.27 10.11
C GLN A 108 -14.67 1.35 11.63
N ASP A 109 -14.20 0.26 12.25
CA ASP A 109 -13.99 0.15 13.69
C ASP A 109 -12.53 0.46 14.07
N GLY A 110 -11.69 0.77 13.07
CA GLY A 110 -10.26 1.03 13.25
C GLY A 110 -9.43 -0.24 13.43
N VAL A 111 -10.00 -1.42 13.17
CA VAL A 111 -9.29 -2.69 13.25
C VAL A 111 -8.49 -2.91 11.98
N GLU A 112 -7.23 -3.32 12.10
CA GLU A 112 -6.37 -3.59 10.95
C GLU A 112 -6.91 -4.78 10.14
N ILE A 113 -7.23 -4.52 8.87
CA ILE A 113 -7.74 -5.51 7.92
C ILE A 113 -6.68 -5.98 6.92
N ALA A 114 -5.57 -5.26 6.74
CA ALA A 114 -4.39 -5.70 5.98
C ALA A 114 -3.20 -4.79 6.25
N GLY A 115 -2.00 -5.31 6.03
CA GLY A 115 -0.79 -4.51 6.00
C GLY A 115 0.25 -5.12 5.06
N PHE A 116 0.98 -4.28 4.34
CA PHE A 116 2.08 -4.75 3.49
C PHE A 116 3.17 -3.69 3.34
N PHE A 117 4.36 -4.16 2.98
CA PHE A 117 5.48 -3.31 2.61
C PHE A 117 5.75 -3.39 1.11
N VAL A 118 6.15 -2.27 0.53
CA VAL A 118 6.66 -2.17 -0.84
C VAL A 118 8.05 -1.55 -0.79
N THR A 119 8.99 -2.14 -1.51
CA THR A 119 10.30 -1.56 -1.76
C THR A 119 10.46 -1.24 -3.24
N PHE A 120 10.99 -0.05 -3.53
CA PHE A 120 11.20 0.43 -4.89
C PHE A 120 12.40 1.37 -4.95
N LYS A 121 12.87 1.68 -6.15
CA LYS A 121 13.88 2.72 -6.40
C LYS A 121 13.22 3.90 -7.12
N ALA A 122 13.58 5.11 -6.72
CA ALA A 122 13.14 6.35 -7.36
C ALA A 122 14.30 7.31 -7.55
#